data_AF-A0A5B7A341-F1
#
_entry.id   AF-A0A5B7A341-F1
#
_cell.length_a   1.000
_cell.length_b   1.000
_cell.length_c   1.000
_cell.angle_alpha   90.00
_cell.angle_beta   90.00
_cell.angle_gamma   90.00
#
_symmetry.space_group_name_H-M   'P 1'
#
loop_
_entity.id
_entity.type
_entity.pdbx_description
1 polymer ?
#
loop_
_entity_poly.entity_id
_entity_poly.type
_entity_poly.pdbx_seq_one_letter_code
_entity_poly.pdbx_strand_id
1 'polypeptide(L)'
;IDCATADPDGHERALVIGGGIANFTDVAATFNGIIRALKEKESKLKAARMRIYVRRGGPNYQRGLAKMRTLGDEIGIPIEVYGPEATMTGICKQAIECITAAA
;
A
#
# COMPACT_ATOMS: atom_id res chain seq x y z
N ILE A 1 4.47 9.83 3.24
CA ILE A 1 5.59 8.86 3.23
C ILE A 1 6.68 9.31 4.18
N ASP A 2 7.19 10.56 4.05
CA ASP A 2 8.30 11.04 4.89
C ASP A 2 8.05 10.85 6.41
N CYS A 3 6.84 11.15 6.91
CA CYS A 3 6.52 10.92 8.34
C CYS A 3 6.56 9.44 8.75
N ALA A 4 6.15 8.51 7.86
CA ALA A 4 6.11 7.08 8.17
C ALA A 4 7.50 6.42 8.09
N THR A 5 8.43 7.06 7.36
CA THR A 5 9.82 6.60 7.18
C THR A 5 10.81 7.42 8.01
N ALA A 6 10.34 8.31 8.88
CA ALA A 6 11.19 9.04 9.81
C ALA A 6 11.77 8.06 10.83
N ASP A 7 13.03 8.30 11.21
CA ASP A 7 13.76 7.58 12.26
C ASP A 7 13.65 6.04 12.15
N PRO A 8 14.29 5.43 11.14
CA PRO A 8 14.28 3.98 11.00
C PRO A 8 15.00 3.35 12.19
N ASP A 9 14.25 2.52 12.92
CA ASP A 9 14.63 1.85 14.17
C ASP A 9 14.89 0.35 13.98
N GLY A 10 14.85 -0.12 12.72
CA GLY A 10 15.07 -1.52 12.36
C GLY A 10 13.83 -2.41 12.51
N HIS A 11 12.72 -1.91 13.06
CA HIS A 11 11.45 -2.62 13.14
C HIS A 11 10.72 -2.63 11.80
N GLU A 12 9.97 -3.70 11.51
CA GLU A 12 9.08 -3.72 10.34
C GLU A 12 7.92 -2.72 10.53
N ARG A 13 7.53 -2.07 9.45
CA ARG A 13 6.44 -1.09 9.44
C ARG A 13 5.41 -1.47 8.39
N ALA A 14 4.14 -1.22 8.67
CA ALA A 14 3.05 -1.45 7.73
C ALA A 14 2.38 -0.13 7.33
N LEU A 15 2.17 0.05 6.02
CA LEU A 15 1.39 1.14 5.45
C LEU A 15 0.09 0.59 4.86
N VAL A 16 -1.04 1.03 5.41
CA VAL A 16 -2.37 0.62 4.96
C VAL A 16 -2.94 1.66 4.01
N ILE A 17 -3.15 1.30 2.75
CA ILE A 17 -3.80 2.12 1.72
C ILE A 17 -5.18 1.53 1.43
N GLY A 18 -6.12 1.81 2.33
CA GLY A 18 -7.44 1.21 2.32
C GLY A 18 -8.57 2.14 1.90
N GLY A 19 -9.77 1.56 1.77
CA GLY A 19 -11.02 2.26 1.91
C GLY A 19 -12.21 1.53 1.30
N GLY A 20 -13.38 2.17 1.40
CA GLY A 20 -14.63 1.67 0.85
C GLY A 20 -14.63 1.61 -0.68
N ILE A 21 -15.74 1.14 -1.24
CA ILE A 21 -15.99 1.16 -2.68
C ILE A 21 -16.41 2.59 -3.03
N ALA A 22 -15.61 3.29 -3.83
CA ALA A 22 -15.92 4.66 -4.20
C ALA A 22 -17.06 4.71 -5.22
N ASN A 23 -17.94 5.71 -5.12
CA ASN A 23 -19.03 5.91 -6.07
C ASN A 23 -18.59 6.67 -7.32
N PHE A 24 -17.73 7.70 -7.15
CA PHE A 24 -17.36 8.63 -8.23
C PHE A 24 -15.85 8.90 -8.35
N THR A 25 -15.04 8.48 -7.36
CA THR A 25 -13.59 8.67 -7.41
C THR A 25 -12.96 7.74 -8.44
N ASP A 26 -12.21 8.28 -9.41
CA ASP A 26 -11.38 7.48 -10.31
C ASP A 26 -10.16 6.92 -9.56
N VAL A 27 -10.23 5.63 -9.22
CA VAL A 27 -9.19 4.94 -8.46
C VAL A 27 -7.89 4.86 -9.23
N ALA A 28 -7.93 4.70 -10.56
CA ALA A 28 -6.71 4.62 -11.37
C ALA A 28 -5.98 5.97 -11.40
N ALA A 29 -6.72 7.08 -11.51
CA ALA A 29 -6.15 8.42 -11.46
C ALA A 29 -5.51 8.71 -10.10
N THR A 30 -6.22 8.42 -8.99
CA THR A 30 -5.68 8.58 -7.64
C THR A 30 -4.44 7.71 -7.42
N PHE A 31 -4.48 6.45 -7.85
CA PHE A 31 -3.36 5.53 -7.66
C PHE A 31 -2.13 5.94 -8.45
N ASN A 32 -2.25 6.60 -9.61
CA ASN A 32 -1.08 7.14 -10.30
C ASN A 32 -0.28 8.11 -9.42
N GLY A 33 -0.96 8.96 -8.65
CA GLY A 33 -0.32 9.87 -7.70
C GLY A 33 0.38 9.14 -6.56
N ILE A 34 -0.27 8.14 -5.99
CA ILE A 34 0.30 7.29 -4.93
C ILE A 34 1.54 6.54 -5.45
N ILE A 35 1.43 5.92 -6.63
CA ILE A 35 2.52 5.19 -7.29
C ILE A 35 3.72 6.10 -7.49
N ARG A 36 3.50 7.31 -8.01
CA ARG A 36 4.57 8.30 -8.20
C ARG A 36 5.27 8.61 -6.88
N ALA A 37 4.52 8.89 -5.81
CA ALA A 37 5.08 9.19 -4.50
C ALA A 37 5.87 8.00 -3.90
N LEU A 38 5.40 6.77 -4.10
CA LEU A 38 6.11 5.56 -3.67
C LEU A 38 7.43 5.38 -4.42
N LYS A 39 7.44 5.57 -5.75
CA LYS A 39 8.67 5.54 -6.57
C LYS A 39 9.68 6.59 -6.13
N GLU A 40 9.24 7.83 -5.94
CA GLU A 40 10.10 8.94 -5.51
C GLU A 40 10.73 8.72 -4.11
N LYS A 41 10.14 7.84 -3.29
CA LYS A 41 10.57 7.58 -1.91
C LYS A 41 11.01 6.14 -1.68
N GLU A 42 11.31 5.39 -2.74
CA GLU A 42 11.70 3.98 -2.69
C GLU A 42 12.78 3.69 -1.64
N SER A 43 13.91 4.41 -1.69
CA SER A 43 15.04 4.18 -0.78
C SER A 43 14.65 4.36 0.69
N LYS A 44 13.78 5.34 0.99
CA LYS A 44 13.30 5.59 2.36
C LYS A 44 12.37 4.49 2.84
N LEU A 45 11.48 4.01 1.96
CA LEU A 45 10.55 2.92 2.26
C LEU A 45 11.30 1.61 2.53
N LYS A 46 12.36 1.32 1.75
CA LYS A 46 13.25 0.17 1.99
C LYS A 46 13.99 0.29 3.32
N ALA A 47 14.62 1.43 3.59
CA ALA A 47 15.33 1.67 4.84
C ALA A 47 14.44 1.53 6.08
N ALA A 48 13.17 1.93 5.96
CA ALA A 48 12.16 1.81 7.01
C ALA A 48 11.49 0.42 7.08
N ARG A 49 11.97 -0.57 6.31
CA ARG A 49 11.41 -1.95 6.24
C ARG A 49 9.89 -1.95 6.07
N MET A 50 9.40 -1.09 5.18
CA MET A 50 7.97 -0.89 4.95
C MET A 50 7.36 -2.05 4.16
N ARG A 51 6.17 -2.50 4.58
CA ARG A 51 5.28 -3.36 3.80
C ARG A 51 3.95 -2.64 3.59
N ILE A 52 3.36 -2.78 2.40
CA ILE A 52 2.19 -2.00 2.00
C ILE A 52 1.01 -2.95 1.77
N TYR A 53 -0.14 -2.60 2.33
CA TYR A 53 -1.39 -3.35 2.16
C TYR A 53 -2.43 -2.44 1.54
N VAL A 54 -3.00 -2.86 0.42
CA VAL A 54 -3.88 -2.03 -0.41
C VAL A 54 -5.23 -2.72 -0.54
N ARG A 55 -6.32 -2.00 -0.24
CA ARG A 55 -7.68 -2.47 -0.54
C ARG A 55 -8.51 -1.34 -1.09
N ARG A 56 -8.99 -1.47 -2.33
CA ARG A 56 -9.85 -0.43 -2.93
C ARG A 56 -10.86 -0.97 -3.93
N GLY A 57 -12.00 -0.30 -4.00
CA GLY A 57 -13.01 -0.46 -5.06
C GLY A 57 -13.49 0.89 -5.58
N GLY A 58 -14.24 0.85 -6.69
CA GLY A 58 -14.83 2.04 -7.34
C GLY A 58 -14.45 2.16 -8.81
N PRO A 59 -14.79 3.26 -9.49
CA PRO A 59 -14.46 3.47 -10.90
C PRO A 59 -12.99 3.21 -11.22
N ASN A 60 -12.73 2.44 -12.28
CA ASN A 60 -11.39 2.10 -12.79
C ASN A 60 -10.45 1.38 -11.78
N TYR A 61 -10.98 0.83 -10.68
CA TYR A 61 -10.14 0.23 -9.64
C TYR A 61 -9.23 -0.89 -10.14
N GLN A 62 -9.71 -1.78 -11.03
CA GLN A 62 -8.92 -2.91 -11.54
C GLN A 62 -7.60 -2.43 -12.17
N ARG A 63 -7.65 -1.34 -12.94
CA ARG A 63 -6.47 -0.72 -13.55
C ARG A 63 -5.55 -0.10 -12.50
N GLY A 64 -6.11 0.56 -11.48
CA GLY A 64 -5.34 1.09 -10.35
C GLY A 64 -4.63 -0.02 -9.57
N LEU A 65 -5.35 -1.07 -9.20
CA LEU A 65 -4.81 -2.23 -8.47
C LEU A 65 -3.75 -2.98 -9.29
N ALA A 66 -3.97 -3.17 -10.60
CA ALA A 66 -2.98 -3.80 -11.47
C ALA A 66 -1.64 -3.04 -11.47
N LYS A 67 -1.68 -1.71 -11.61
CA LYS A 67 -0.47 -0.88 -11.54
C LYS A 67 0.22 -0.95 -10.18
N MET A 68 -0.56 -1.06 -9.10
CA MET A 68 -0.02 -1.17 -7.75
C MET A 68 0.69 -2.51 -7.50
N ARG A 69 0.21 -3.60 -8.11
CA ARG A 69 0.89 -4.90 -8.07
C ARG A 69 2.24 -4.84 -8.80
N THR A 70 2.23 -4.32 -10.03
CA THR A 70 3.47 -4.13 -10.81
C THR A 70 4.47 -3.25 -10.08
N LEU A 71 4.00 -2.21 -9.38
CA LEU A 71 4.88 -1.34 -8.61
C LEU A 71 5.68 -2.10 -7.55
N GLY A 72 5.07 -3.04 -6.84
CA GLY A 72 5.74 -3.80 -5.77
C GLY A 72 6.96 -4.55 -6.28
N ASP A 73 6.84 -5.16 -7.46
CA ASP A 73 7.94 -5.84 -8.16
C ASP A 73 8.99 -4.84 -8.65
N GLU A 74 8.58 -3.71 -9.23
CA GLU A 74 9.49 -2.69 -9.76
C GLU A 74 10.39 -2.08 -8.69
N ILE A 75 9.82 -1.72 -7.53
CA ILE A 75 10.58 -1.07 -6.45
C ILE A 75 11.09 -2.07 -5.41
N GLY A 76 10.77 -3.36 -5.51
CA GLY A 76 11.21 -4.38 -4.56
C GLY A 76 10.71 -4.14 -3.12
N ILE A 77 9.51 -3.60 -2.97
CA ILE A 77 8.84 -3.42 -1.68
C ILE A 77 7.61 -4.34 -1.66
N PRO A 78 7.37 -5.12 -0.60
CA PRO A 78 6.20 -6.00 -0.55
C PRO A 78 4.90 -5.17 -0.56
N ILE A 79 4.07 -5.38 -1.59
CA ILE A 79 2.76 -4.76 -1.72
C ILE A 79 1.69 -5.82 -1.92
N GLU A 80 0.81 -5.98 -0.95
CA GLU A 80 -0.36 -6.85 -1.06
C GLU A 80 -1.57 -6.05 -1.53
N VAL A 81 -2.24 -6.51 -2.59
CA VAL A 81 -3.27 -5.72 -3.28
C VAL A 81 -4.57 -6.49 -3.43
N TYR A 82 -5.62 -5.95 -2.82
CA TYR A 82 -6.96 -6.54 -2.72
C TYR A 82 -8.04 -5.63 -3.32
N GLY A 83 -9.06 -6.24 -3.93
CA GLY A 83 -10.22 -5.54 -4.48
C GLY A 83 -11.46 -5.59 -3.57
N PRO A 84 -12.65 -5.32 -4.16
CA PRO A 84 -13.93 -5.38 -3.46
C PRO A 84 -14.29 -6.74 -2.87
N GLU A 85 -13.71 -7.83 -3.39
CA GLU A 85 -13.89 -9.20 -2.93
C GLU A 85 -13.38 -9.43 -1.50
N ALA A 86 -12.41 -8.63 -1.05
CA ALA A 86 -11.92 -8.67 0.31
C ALA A 86 -12.71 -7.71 1.22
N THR A 87 -12.82 -8.07 2.51
CA THR A 87 -13.38 -7.18 3.53
C THR A 87 -12.53 -5.89 3.62
N MET A 88 -13.19 -4.76 3.83
CA MET A 88 -12.48 -3.46 3.85
C MET A 88 -11.36 -3.41 4.90
N THR A 89 -11.60 -4.01 6.07
CA THR A 89 -10.69 -4.02 7.21
C THR A 89 -9.81 -5.26 7.28
N GLY A 90 -9.95 -6.21 6.35
CA GLY A 90 -9.13 -7.44 6.33
C GLY A 90 -7.62 -7.13 6.27
N ILE A 91 -7.25 -6.12 5.50
CA ILE A 91 -5.86 -5.65 5.39
C ILE A 91 -5.30 -5.07 6.69
N CYS A 92 -6.15 -4.60 7.62
CA CYS A 92 -5.69 -4.11 8.92
C CYS A 92 -5.20 -5.28 9.78
N LYS A 93 -5.90 -6.42 9.75
CA LYS A 93 -5.49 -7.63 10.47
C LYS A 93 -4.11 -8.10 9.98
N GLN A 94 -3.93 -8.19 8.67
CA GLN A 94 -2.67 -8.59 8.04
C GLN A 94 -1.53 -7.62 8.38
N ALA A 95 -1.79 -6.31 8.35
CA ALA A 95 -0.83 -5.29 8.73
C ALA A 95 -0.39 -5.40 10.21
N ILE A 96 -1.32 -5.66 11.13
CA ILE A 96 -1.02 -5.85 12.56
C ILE A 96 -0.20 -7.12 12.79
N GLU A 97 -0.61 -8.24 12.18
CA GLU A 97 0.11 -9.51 12.26
C GLU A 97 1.55 -9.35 11.76
N CYS A 98 1.73 -8.62 10.67
CA CYS A 98 3.04 -8.33 10.12
C CYS A 98 3.97 -7.57 11.08
N ILE A 99 3.50 -6.50 11.73
CA ILE A 99 4.34 -5.73 12.65
C ILE A 99 4.54 -6.42 14.00
N THR A 100 3.64 -7.35 14.37
CA THR A 100 3.69 -8.08 15.63
C THR A 100 4.55 -9.34 15.52
N ALA A 101 4.50 -10.06 14.39
CA ALA A 101 5.34 -11.23 14.14
C ALA A 101 6.84 -10.88 13.98
N ALA A 102 7.14 -9.61 13.71
CA ALA A 102 8.49 -9.07 13.58
C ALA A 102 9.06 -8.49 14.89
N ALA A 103 8.25 -8.43 15.94
CA ALA A 103 8.64 -7.97 17.28
C ALA A 103 9.09 -9.16 18.14
#